data_AF-A0A1Q8RFJ8-F1
#
_entry.id   AF-A0A1Q8RFJ8-F1
#
_cell.length_a   1.000
_cell.length_b   1.000
_cell.length_c   1.000
_cell.angle_alpha   90.00
_cell.angle_beta   90.00
_cell.angle_gamma   90.00
#
_symmetry.space_group_name_H-M   'P 1'
#
loop_
_entity.id
_entity.type
_entity.pdbx_description
1 polymer ?
#
loop_
_entity_poly.entity_id
_entity_poly.type
_entity_poly.pdbx_seq_one_letter_code
_entity_poly.pdbx_strand_id
1 'polypeptide(L)'
;HQWSEASSRDQKSRRVVQVACEGCRKRKTKCSSERPRCSNCASKGLYCRFDADPSETWMASLRRKYEEATRQNNSFRDFFEAFLSVPEAESHELLRKIRTNMSVEDVLRQMEQGGLLLQLSSMRGRERYASGELVKASNQLSREQ
;
A
#
# COMPACT_ATOMS: atom_id res chain seq x y z
N HIS A 1 11.24 -2.57 72.81
CA HIS A 1 10.03 -2.76 71.98
C HIS A 1 10.40 -2.62 70.52
N GLN A 2 10.26 -3.75 69.83
CA GLN A 2 10.56 -3.99 68.43
C GLN A 2 9.48 -3.33 67.56
N TRP A 3 9.85 -2.63 66.50
CA TRP A 3 8.92 -2.30 65.41
C TRP A 3 9.59 -2.65 64.09
N SER A 4 9.02 -3.65 63.43
CA SER A 4 9.37 -4.20 62.13
C SER A 4 8.46 -3.65 61.02
N GLU A 5 9.05 -3.61 59.82
CA GLU A 5 8.43 -3.80 58.50
C GLU A 5 7.66 -2.66 57.80
N ALA A 6 8.39 -2.06 56.85
CA ALA A 6 8.11 -2.03 55.41
C ALA A 6 6.72 -1.60 54.91
N SER A 7 6.69 -0.49 54.15
CA SER A 7 5.81 -0.38 52.99
C SER A 7 6.57 0.20 51.80
N SER A 8 6.84 -0.68 50.84
CA SER A 8 7.48 -0.37 49.57
C SER A 8 6.45 0.10 48.54
N ARG A 9 6.91 0.97 47.64
CA ARG A 9 6.40 1.23 46.27
C ARG A 9 5.17 2.14 46.15
N ASP A 10 5.44 3.44 46.10
CA ASP A 10 4.71 4.33 45.20
C ASP A 10 5.64 4.78 44.05
N GLN A 11 6.07 3.82 43.23
CA GLN A 11 6.54 4.13 41.89
C GLN A 11 5.31 4.31 41.02
N LYS A 12 4.76 5.52 41.05
CA LYS A 12 3.69 5.98 40.17
C LYS A 12 4.23 6.08 38.75
N SER A 13 4.41 4.93 38.12
CA SER A 13 4.63 4.77 36.69
C SER A 13 3.53 5.56 35.98
N ARG A 14 3.93 6.58 35.21
CA ARG A 14 3.02 7.32 34.33
C ARG A 14 2.35 6.28 33.44
N ARG A 15 1.11 5.93 33.76
CA ARG A 15 0.34 4.92 33.04
C ARG A 15 0.25 5.36 31.60
N VAL A 16 1.06 4.73 30.74
CA VAL A 16 0.92 4.77 29.29
C VAL A 16 -0.56 4.50 29.01
N VAL A 17 -1.24 5.46 28.39
CA VAL A 17 -2.68 5.39 28.12
C VAL A 17 -2.94 4.13 27.30
N GLN A 18 -3.41 3.08 27.97
CA GLN A 18 -3.59 1.77 27.36
C GLN A 18 -4.71 1.86 26.32
N VAL A 19 -4.41 1.45 25.09
CA VAL A 19 -5.35 1.45 23.96
C VAL A 19 -6.54 0.55 24.28
N ALA A 20 -7.75 1.13 24.38
CA ALA A 20 -8.98 0.36 24.52
C ALA A 20 -9.29 -0.44 23.23
N CYS A 21 -9.84 -1.64 23.37
CA CYS A 21 -10.30 -2.43 22.22
C CYS A 21 -11.46 -1.74 21.48
N GLU A 22 -11.66 -2.10 20.22
CA GLU A 22 -12.70 -1.52 19.35
C GLU A 22 -14.10 -1.64 19.95
N GLY A 23 -14.43 -2.80 20.54
CA GLY A 23 -15.72 -3.04 21.16
C GLY A 23 -15.98 -2.12 22.36
N CYS A 24 -14.99 -1.89 23.22
CA CYS A 24 -15.11 -0.98 24.35
C CYS A 24 -15.16 0.48 23.91
N ARG A 25 -14.42 0.87 22.85
CA ARG A 25 -14.49 2.21 22.26
C ARG A 25 -15.89 2.52 21.72
N LYS A 26 -16.44 1.61 20.90
CA LYS A 26 -17.79 1.75 20.33
C LYS A 26 -18.87 1.88 21.42
N ARG A 27 -18.72 1.13 22.52
CA ARG A 27 -19.66 1.16 23.67
C ARG A 27 -19.36 2.24 24.70
N LYS A 28 -18.27 3.00 24.54
CA LYS A 28 -17.78 4.02 25.50
C LYS A 28 -17.64 3.47 26.94
N THR A 29 -17.24 2.20 27.07
CA THR A 29 -17.03 1.55 28.38
C THR A 29 -15.56 1.42 28.73
N LYS A 30 -15.24 1.34 30.03
CA LYS A 30 -13.87 1.06 30.50
C LYS A 30 -13.36 -0.26 29.92
N CYS A 31 -12.18 -0.23 29.31
CA CYS A 31 -11.47 -1.40 28.79
C CYS A 31 -10.36 -1.78 29.78
N SER A 32 -10.23 -3.07 30.10
CA SER A 32 -9.10 -3.57 30.89
C SER A 32 -7.80 -3.63 30.06
N SER A 33 -7.91 -3.60 28.73
CA SER A 33 -6.80 -3.64 27.77
C SER A 33 -5.89 -4.87 27.89
N GLU A 34 -6.34 -5.91 28.58
CA GLU A 34 -5.73 -7.24 28.58
C GLU A 34 -5.80 -7.85 27.18
N ARG A 35 -4.76 -8.61 26.81
CA ARG A 35 -4.63 -9.30 25.51
C ARG A 35 -4.55 -10.81 25.75
N PRO A 36 -5.16 -11.65 24.87
CA PRO A 36 -5.78 -11.30 23.60
C PRO A 36 -7.21 -10.72 23.69
N ARG A 37 -7.87 -10.83 24.85
CA ARG A 37 -9.23 -10.30 25.08
C ARG A 37 -9.28 -9.50 26.39
N CYS A 38 -9.96 -8.36 26.38
CA CYS A 38 -10.21 -7.61 27.61
C CYS A 38 -11.31 -8.29 28.45
N SER A 39 -11.30 -8.12 29.78
CA SER A 39 -12.21 -8.80 30.70
C SER A 39 -13.69 -8.53 30.40
N ASN A 40 -14.05 -7.33 29.94
CA ASN A 40 -15.43 -7.00 29.56
C ASN A 40 -15.89 -7.77 28.30
N CYS A 41 -15.02 -7.88 27.30
CA CYS A 41 -15.33 -8.68 26.11
C CYS A 41 -15.28 -10.18 26.41
N ALA A 42 -14.40 -10.62 27.31
CA ALA A 42 -14.32 -12.02 27.74
C ALA A 42 -15.59 -12.44 28.50
N SER A 43 -16.01 -11.65 29.50
CA SER A 43 -17.19 -11.96 30.32
C SER A 43 -18.49 -11.97 29.52
N LYS A 44 -18.59 -11.12 28.49
CA LYS A 44 -19.76 -11.03 27.62
C LYS A 44 -19.70 -11.96 26.39
N GLY A 45 -18.63 -12.74 26.23
CA GLY A 45 -18.45 -13.58 25.04
C GLY A 45 -18.32 -12.80 23.73
N LEU A 46 -17.97 -11.51 23.78
CA LEU A 46 -17.94 -10.62 22.61
C LEU A 46 -16.60 -10.68 21.87
N TYR A 47 -16.65 -10.47 20.55
CA TYR A 47 -15.45 -10.31 19.74
C TYR A 47 -14.61 -9.11 20.21
N CYS A 48 -13.31 -9.33 20.45
CA CYS A 48 -12.40 -8.34 21.00
C CYS A 48 -11.24 -8.11 20.04
N ARG A 49 -11.24 -6.96 19.37
CA ARG A 49 -10.20 -6.57 18.42
C ARG A 49 -9.51 -5.28 18.87
N PHE A 50 -8.19 -5.24 18.73
CA PHE A 50 -7.37 -4.04 18.92
C PHE A 50 -6.79 -3.67 17.55
N ASP A 51 -6.98 -2.42 17.11
CA ASP A 51 -6.50 -1.93 15.80
C ASP A 51 -5.03 -1.49 15.80
N ALA A 52 -4.36 -1.58 16.95
CA ALA A 52 -2.97 -1.17 17.16
C ALA A 52 -2.20 -2.24 17.94
N ASP A 53 -0.92 -2.36 17.58
CA ASP A 53 0.05 -3.17 18.32
C ASP A 53 0.11 -2.71 19.80
N PRO A 54 0.25 -3.61 20.79
CA PRO A 54 0.50 -3.24 22.19
C PRO A 54 1.59 -2.18 22.41
N SER A 55 2.62 -2.11 21.57
CA SER A 55 3.68 -1.12 21.68
C SER A 55 3.38 0.21 20.97
N GLU A 56 2.38 0.23 20.08
CA GLU A 56 2.06 1.40 19.26
C GLU A 56 0.94 2.23 19.90
N THR A 57 1.23 3.49 20.19
CA THR A 57 0.18 4.41 20.65
C THR A 57 -0.87 4.59 19.56
N TRP A 58 -2.12 4.84 19.94
CA TRP A 58 -3.20 5.10 18.98
C TRP A 58 -2.84 6.22 17.98
N MET A 59 -2.14 7.26 18.45
CA MET A 59 -1.65 8.36 17.61
C MET A 59 -0.63 7.89 16.56
N ALA A 60 0.30 7.01 16.93
CA ALA A 60 1.25 6.42 15.99
C ALA A 60 0.52 5.56 14.93
N SER A 61 -0.43 4.72 15.36
CA SER A 61 -1.22 3.90 14.43
C SER A 61 -2.05 4.74 13.44
N LEU A 62 -2.58 5.88 13.91
CA LEU A 62 -3.33 6.81 13.08
C LEU A 62 -2.41 7.54 12.09
N ARG A 63 -1.26 8.02 12.56
CA ARG A 63 -0.24 8.65 11.71
C ARG A 63 0.21 7.69 10.60
N ARG A 64 0.52 6.43 10.91
CA ARG A 64 0.91 5.43 9.91
C ARG A 64 -0.15 5.21 8.84
N LYS A 65 -1.43 5.10 9.24
CA LYS A 65 -2.54 4.96 8.28
C LYS A 65 -2.71 6.21 7.41
N TYR A 66 -2.54 7.38 8.00
CA TYR A 66 -2.60 8.65 7.27
C TYR A 66 -1.45 8.77 6.27
N GLU A 67 -0.22 8.44 6.68
CA GLU A 67 0.96 8.44 5.82
C GLU A 67 0.81 7.44 4.67
N GLU A 68 0.32 6.24 4.94
CA GLU A 68 0.08 5.23 3.91
C GLU A 68 -0.99 5.67 2.89
N ALA A 69 -2.12 6.22 3.37
CA ALA A 69 -3.15 6.75 2.48
C ALA A 69 -2.63 7.94 1.66
N THR A 70 -1.83 8.81 2.27
CA THR A 70 -1.20 9.96 1.59
C THR A 70 -0.23 9.47 0.52
N ARG A 71 0.58 8.45 0.82
CA ARG A 71 1.52 7.83 -0.11
C ARG A 71 0.79 7.28 -1.34
N GLN A 72 -0.26 6.49 -1.13
CA GLN A 72 -1.07 5.94 -2.23
C GLN A 72 -1.71 7.05 -3.07
N ASN A 73 -2.27 8.07 -2.43
CA ASN A 73 -2.89 9.19 -3.14
C ASN A 73 -1.88 9.99 -3.97
N ASN A 74 -0.67 10.20 -3.45
CA ASN A 74 0.42 10.82 -4.20
C ASN A 74 0.80 9.95 -5.41
N SER A 75 0.94 8.63 -5.25
CA SER A 75 1.24 7.73 -6.37
C SER A 75 0.17 7.79 -7.48
N PHE A 76 -1.12 7.85 -7.14
CA PHE A 76 -2.17 8.04 -8.15
C PHE A 76 -2.06 9.40 -8.85
N ARG A 77 -1.86 10.48 -8.10
CA ARG A 77 -1.70 11.83 -8.67
C ARG A 77 -0.51 11.89 -9.62
N ASP A 78 0.63 11.41 -9.19
CA ASP A 78 1.87 11.45 -9.97
C ASP A 78 1.74 10.59 -11.24
N PHE A 79 1.00 9.47 -11.18
CA PHE A 79 0.66 8.70 -12.38
C PHE A 79 -0.25 9.45 -13.34
N PHE A 80 -1.29 10.13 -12.86
CA PHE A 80 -2.14 10.92 -13.74
C PHE A 80 -1.38 12.09 -14.37
N GLU A 81 -0.48 12.73 -13.63
CA GLU A 81 0.40 13.77 -14.17
C GLU A 81 1.34 13.21 -15.25
N ALA A 82 1.93 12.05 -15.01
CA ALA A 82 2.75 11.35 -16.00
C ALA A 82 1.93 10.94 -17.24
N PHE A 83 0.72 10.39 -17.03
CA PHE A 83 -0.18 9.95 -18.08
C PHE A 83 -0.63 11.10 -19.00
N LEU A 84 -0.83 12.30 -18.44
CA LEU A 84 -1.24 13.49 -19.20
C LEU A 84 -0.07 14.23 -19.86
N SER A 85 1.17 14.03 -19.39
CA SER A 85 2.36 14.72 -19.92
C SER A 85 3.07 13.96 -21.05
N VAL A 86 2.83 12.65 -21.17
CA VAL A 86 3.39 11.84 -22.27
C VAL A 86 2.50 11.87 -23.52
N PRO A 87 3.05 11.66 -24.73
CA PRO A 87 2.26 11.52 -25.95
C PRO A 87 1.25 10.36 -25.89
N GLU A 88 0.17 10.44 -26.67
CA GLU A 88 -0.93 9.46 -26.68
C GLU A 88 -0.45 8.01 -26.87
N ALA A 89 0.49 7.77 -27.79
CA ALA A 89 1.05 6.43 -28.00
C ALA A 89 1.75 5.87 -26.75
N GLU A 90 2.38 6.73 -25.95
CA GLU A 90 3.05 6.34 -24.71
C GLU A 90 2.06 6.18 -23.55
N SER A 91 1.01 7.01 -23.51
CA SER A 91 -0.06 6.91 -22.51
C SER A 91 -0.82 5.58 -22.66
N HIS A 92 -1.06 5.11 -23.89
CA HIS A 92 -1.63 3.78 -24.15
C HIS A 92 -0.79 2.63 -23.57
N GLU A 93 0.54 2.75 -23.61
CA GLU A 93 1.43 1.75 -23.02
C GLU A 93 1.32 1.75 -21.48
N LEU A 94 1.20 2.92 -20.84
CA LEU A 94 0.93 3.02 -19.40
C LEU A 94 -0.37 2.30 -19.02
N LEU A 95 -1.45 2.52 -19.78
CA LEU A 95 -2.74 1.84 -19.56
C LEU A 95 -2.61 0.33 -19.76
N ARG A 96 -1.88 -0.11 -20.78
CA ARG A 96 -1.66 -1.53 -21.04
C ARG A 96 -0.97 -2.19 -19.84
N LYS A 97 0.03 -1.56 -19.24
CA LYS A 97 0.73 -2.07 -18.05
C LYS A 97 -0.22 -2.25 -16.86
N ILE A 98 -1.07 -1.26 -16.58
CA ILE A 98 -2.10 -1.37 -15.54
C ILE A 98 -3.06 -2.52 -15.83
N ARG A 99 -3.51 -2.67 -17.09
CA ARG A 99 -4.38 -3.79 -17.50
C ARG A 99 -3.72 -5.17 -17.37
N THR A 100 -2.39 -5.24 -17.38
CA THR A 100 -1.62 -6.46 -17.09
C THR A 100 -1.34 -6.68 -15.60
N ASN A 101 -2.10 -6.01 -14.72
CA ASN A 101 -2.01 -6.14 -13.26
C ASN A 101 -0.69 -5.62 -12.65
N MET A 102 -0.04 -4.65 -13.30
CA MET A 102 1.02 -3.87 -12.65
C MET A 102 0.41 -2.79 -11.76
N SER A 103 1.02 -2.55 -10.60
CA SER A 103 0.63 -1.44 -9.73
C SER A 103 1.05 -0.09 -10.33
N VAL A 104 0.36 0.97 -9.91
CA VAL A 104 0.69 2.34 -10.31
C VAL A 104 2.12 2.70 -9.88
N GLU A 105 2.53 2.27 -8.69
CA GLU A 105 3.86 2.47 -8.16
C GLU A 105 4.96 1.78 -8.98
N ASP A 106 4.69 0.57 -9.50
CA ASP A 106 5.66 -0.14 -10.34
C ASP A 106 5.80 0.52 -11.72
N VAL A 107 4.69 1.02 -12.28
CA VAL A 107 4.71 1.77 -13.54
C VAL A 107 5.53 3.05 -13.39
N LEU A 108 5.27 3.85 -12.35
CA LEU A 108 6.03 5.08 -12.06
C LEU A 108 7.53 4.79 -11.88
N ARG A 109 7.88 3.75 -11.13
CA ARG A 109 9.28 3.34 -10.93
C ARG A 109 9.98 3.01 -12.26
N GLN A 110 9.29 2.36 -13.19
CA GLN A 110 9.85 2.07 -14.52
C GLN A 110 9.99 3.31 -15.40
N MET A 111 9.17 4.34 -15.20
CA MET A 111 9.29 5.62 -15.88
C MET A 111 10.51 6.39 -15.39
N GLU A 112 10.68 6.50 -14.06
CA GLU A 112 11.84 7.16 -13.43
C GLU A 112 13.17 6.51 -13.80
N GLN A 113 13.18 5.18 -13.94
CA GLN A 113 14.37 4.42 -14.33
C GLN A 113 14.67 4.48 -15.85
N GLY A 114 13.93 5.26 -16.64
CA GLY A 114 14.10 5.36 -18.09
C GLY A 114 13.74 4.07 -18.86
N GLY A 115 13.20 3.06 -18.17
CA GLY A 115 12.89 1.74 -18.71
C GLY A 115 11.76 1.77 -19.74
N LEU A 116 10.78 2.67 -19.56
CA LEU A 116 9.67 2.82 -20.51
C LEU A 116 10.16 3.32 -21.88
N LEU A 117 11.06 4.30 -21.91
CA LEU A 117 11.64 4.89 -23.13
C LEU A 117 12.52 3.87 -23.88
N LEU A 118 13.30 3.06 -23.15
CA LEU A 118 14.11 1.96 -23.71
C LEU A 118 13.26 0.79 -24.22
N GLN A 119 12.17 0.43 -23.53
CA GLN A 119 11.26 -0.66 -23.94
C GLN A 119 10.42 -0.27 -25.17
N LEU A 120 9.91 0.96 -25.23
CA LEU A 120 9.18 1.49 -26.40
C LEU A 120 10.09 1.59 -27.63
N SER A 121 11.37 1.96 -27.43
CA SER A 121 12.38 1.95 -28.49
C SER A 121 12.63 0.54 -29.04
N SER A 122 12.58 -0.48 -28.18
CA SER A 122 12.76 -1.88 -28.56
C SER A 122 11.56 -2.46 -29.31
N MET A 123 10.33 -2.01 -29.00
CA MET A 123 9.11 -2.44 -29.72
C MET A 123 9.04 -1.88 -31.16
N ARG A 124 9.51 -0.64 -31.40
CA ARG A 124 9.63 -0.04 -32.75
C ARG A 124 10.64 -0.76 -33.67
N GLY A 125 11.47 -1.65 -33.11
CA GLY A 125 12.37 -2.52 -33.87
C GLY A 125 11.67 -3.79 -34.40
N ARG A 126 10.63 -4.27 -33.71
CA ARG A 126 9.91 -5.51 -34.09
C ARG A 126 8.83 -5.28 -35.14
N GLU A 127 8.14 -4.14 -35.10
CA GLU A 127 7.10 -3.80 -36.10
C GLU A 127 7.67 -3.56 -37.51
N ARG A 128 8.90 -3.03 -37.60
CA ARG A 128 9.59 -2.82 -38.89
C ARG A 128 10.02 -4.12 -39.58
N TYR A 129 10.25 -5.20 -38.82
CA TYR A 129 10.54 -6.52 -39.38
C TYR A 129 9.27 -7.22 -39.88
N ALA A 130 8.19 -7.18 -39.08
CA ALA A 130 6.92 -7.83 -39.43
C ALA A 130 6.24 -7.21 -40.67
N SER A 131 6.33 -5.88 -40.83
CA SER A 131 5.79 -5.19 -42.01
C SER A 131 6.63 -5.40 -43.28
N GLY A 132 7.95 -5.58 -43.14
CA GLY A 132 8.83 -5.89 -44.28
C GLY A 132 8.66 -7.31 -44.83
N GLU A 133 8.32 -8.30 -44.00
CA GLU A 133 8.08 -9.68 -44.43
C GLU A 133 6.73 -9.83 -45.16
N LEU A 134 5.68 -9.13 -44.71
CA LEU A 134 4.37 -9.10 -45.39
C LEU A 134 4.44 -8.48 -46.79
N VAL A 135 5.24 -7.42 -46.97
CA VAL A 135 5.45 -6.78 -48.28
C VAL A 135 6.28 -7.68 -49.22
N LYS A 136 7.25 -8.43 -48.69
CA LYS A 136 8.03 -9.39 -49.48
C LYS A 136 7.19 -10.58 -49.94
N ALA A 137 6.34 -11.13 -49.07
CA ALA A 137 5.43 -12.22 -49.41
C ALA A 137 4.40 -11.81 -50.48
N SER A 138 3.86 -10.59 -50.38
CA SER A 138 2.92 -10.05 -51.38
C SER A 138 3.57 -9.84 -52.75
N ASN A 139 4.81 -9.32 -52.79
CA ASN A 139 5.56 -9.13 -54.04
C ASN A 139 6.06 -10.44 -54.69
N GLN A 140 6.21 -11.53 -53.92
CA GLN A 140 6.53 -12.86 -54.48
C GLN A 140 5.31 -13.48 -55.16
N LEU A 141 4.13 -13.38 -54.55
CA LEU A 141 2.87 -13.89 -55.13
C LEU A 141 2.47 -13.17 -56.44
N SER A 142 2.83 -11.90 -56.61
CA SER A 142 2.60 -11.16 -57.86
C SER A 142 3.63 -11.43 -58.97
N ARG A 143 4.73 -12.15 -58.69
CA ARG A 143 5.76 -12.49 -59.69
C ARG A 143 5.63 -13.92 -60.23
N GLU A 144 4.76 -14.72 -59.63
CA GLU A 144 4.51 -16.13 -60.00
C GLU A 144 3.17 -16.33 -60.75
N GLN A 145 2.47 -15.24 -61.10
CA GLN A 145 1.36 -15.19 -62.07
C GLN A 145 1.81 -14.46 -63.33
#